data_AF-A0A931X2S1-F1
#
_entry.id   AF-A0A931X2S1-F1
#
_cell.length_a   1.000
_cell.length_b   1.000
_cell.length_c   1.000
_cell.angle_alpha   90.00
_cell.angle_beta   90.00
_cell.angle_gamma   90.00
#
_symmetry.space_group_name_H-M   'P 1'
#
loop_
_entity.id
_entity.type
_entity.pdbx_description
1 polymer ?
#
loop_
_entity_poly.entity_id
_entity_poly.type
_entity_poly.pdbx_seq_one_letter_code
_entity_poly.pdbx_strand_id
1 'polypeptide(L)'
;MTMKRLVIDIETVGTPWDEHDPYVREFLIKGMSDAEAEEEKRRGGLSPFRGRIVAIGVINADDGRGAVLYEVPGQEQLVTRKEGNRTFISGTEKLILQQFWSYMNREDRFISFNGRQFDGPFIMIRSAINGVEPKRDLVGPRYAFHPNCDLRDALTFNGTVNTRQIRFNLDFACKAFGISSSKTDSMDGRAVEAAYREGRYEEIATYCLDDVRATCELYQKLVPTILIWNDAFRRAEVASPPKTKREETQSLMDSVREGSEGLADAIEGMQESDADDAPVISSRPSMKVLKKLIRDEGEDELPPTDPFASDGE
;
A
#
# COMPACT_ATOMS: atom_id res chain seq x y z
N MET A 1 -16.50 -2.60 -15.87
CA MET A 1 -15.06 -2.70 -15.59
C MET A 1 -14.86 -3.56 -14.36
N THR A 2 -13.87 -4.44 -14.35
CA THR A 2 -13.46 -5.19 -13.16
C THR A 2 -12.96 -4.20 -12.09
N MET A 3 -13.33 -4.43 -10.83
CA MET A 3 -12.85 -3.63 -9.70
C MET A 3 -11.33 -3.75 -9.59
N LYS A 4 -10.59 -2.64 -9.56
CA LYS A 4 -9.15 -2.65 -9.24
C LYS A 4 -8.94 -2.65 -7.74
N ARG A 5 -7.87 -3.30 -7.26
CA ARG A 5 -7.44 -3.30 -5.85
C ARG A 5 -6.17 -2.47 -5.72
N LEU A 6 -6.30 -1.20 -5.40
CA LEU A 6 -5.20 -0.25 -5.41
C LEU A 6 -4.67 -0.04 -3.98
N VAL A 7 -3.45 -0.47 -3.75
CA VAL A 7 -2.70 -0.25 -2.51
C VAL A 7 -1.94 1.06 -2.63
N ILE A 8 -2.13 1.95 -1.67
CA ILE A 8 -1.69 3.34 -1.72
C ILE A 8 -1.05 3.72 -0.39
N ASP A 9 -0.01 4.54 -0.49
CA ASP A 9 0.67 5.23 0.61
C ASP A 9 1.17 6.59 0.09
N ILE A 10 1.37 7.56 0.97
CA ILE A 10 1.88 8.89 0.62
C ILE A 10 3.08 9.31 1.46
N GLU A 11 3.96 10.09 0.83
CA GLU A 11 4.99 10.85 1.54
C GLU A 11 4.67 12.32 1.53
N THR A 12 4.98 12.98 2.65
CA THR A 12 4.62 14.38 2.89
C THR A 12 5.77 15.15 3.51
N VAL A 13 5.85 16.44 3.21
CA VAL A 13 6.79 17.36 3.87
C VAL A 13 6.05 18.58 4.39
N GLY A 14 6.53 19.12 5.51
CA GLY A 14 6.00 20.34 6.09
C GLY A 14 6.51 21.58 5.37
N THR A 15 5.63 22.58 5.21
CA THR A 15 6.06 23.95 4.94
C THR A 15 6.90 24.44 6.13
N PRO A 16 8.10 25.01 5.88
CA PRO A 16 8.97 25.55 6.92
C PRO A 16 8.22 26.45 7.91
N TRP A 17 8.55 26.34 9.20
CA TRP A 17 7.79 27.01 10.26
C TRP A 17 7.72 28.52 10.06
N ASP A 18 8.81 29.12 9.60
CA ASP A 18 8.99 30.54 9.37
C ASP A 18 8.24 31.07 8.14
N GLU A 19 7.83 30.21 7.22
CA GLU A 19 7.02 30.57 6.05
C GLU A 19 5.52 30.67 6.35
N HIS A 20 5.06 30.18 7.51
CA HIS A 20 3.65 30.34 7.91
C HIS A 20 3.35 31.77 8.36
N ASP A 21 2.13 32.21 8.10
CA ASP A 21 1.61 33.51 8.56
C ASP A 21 1.80 33.66 10.09
N PRO A 22 2.21 34.85 10.59
CA PRO A 22 2.41 35.08 12.02
C PRO A 22 1.23 34.70 12.90
N TYR A 23 0.00 34.98 12.48
CA TYR A 23 -1.22 34.61 13.21
C TYR A 23 -1.39 33.09 13.29
N VAL A 24 -1.12 32.38 12.19
CA VAL A 24 -1.18 30.91 12.16
C VAL A 24 -0.15 30.30 13.11
N ARG A 25 1.07 30.83 13.13
CA ARG A 25 2.12 30.36 14.05
C ARG A 25 1.73 30.54 15.51
N GLU A 26 1.19 31.71 15.86
CA GLU A 26 0.69 31.99 17.22
C GLU A 26 -0.46 31.05 17.59
N PHE A 27 -1.45 30.90 16.69
CA PHE A 27 -2.61 30.04 16.89
C PHE A 27 -2.21 28.59 17.18
N LEU A 28 -1.27 28.03 16.43
CA LEU A 28 -0.87 26.63 16.53
C LEU A 28 -0.18 26.28 17.85
N ILE A 29 0.59 27.20 18.43
CA ILE A 29 1.36 26.94 19.67
C ILE A 29 0.71 27.55 20.91
N LYS A 30 -0.46 28.17 20.77
CA LYS A 30 -1.11 28.89 21.85
C LYS A 30 -1.44 27.97 23.03
N GLY A 31 -0.91 28.30 24.20
CA GLY A 31 -1.16 27.56 25.44
C GLY A 31 -0.38 26.25 25.56
N MET A 32 0.53 25.96 24.64
CA MET A 32 1.46 24.83 24.72
C MET A 32 2.68 25.20 25.59
N SER A 33 3.29 24.20 26.21
CA SER A 33 4.65 24.32 26.75
C SER A 33 5.68 24.47 25.63
N ASP A 34 6.88 24.96 25.96
CA ASP A 34 7.97 25.10 24.97
C ASP A 34 8.29 23.76 24.27
N ALA A 35 8.25 22.65 25.00
CA ALA A 35 8.52 21.33 24.45
C ALA A 35 7.43 20.87 23.46
N GLU A 36 6.16 21.09 23.80
CA GLU A 36 5.02 20.80 22.93
C GLU A 36 5.03 21.69 21.69
N ALA A 37 5.34 22.98 21.84
CA ALA A 37 5.47 23.91 20.74
C ALA A 37 6.59 23.49 19.76
N GLU A 38 7.75 23.05 20.25
CA GLU A 38 8.81 22.53 19.37
C GLU A 38 8.45 21.21 18.68
N GLU A 39 7.63 20.36 19.30
CA GLU A 39 7.06 19.20 18.63
C GLU A 39 6.07 19.61 17.52
N GLU A 40 5.17 20.54 17.81
CA GLU A 40 4.17 21.06 16.85
C GLU A 40 4.83 21.73 15.63
N LYS A 41 5.96 22.42 15.82
CA LYS A 41 6.75 22.98 14.72
C LYS A 41 7.26 21.90 13.77
N ARG A 42 7.76 20.79 14.32
CA ARG A 42 8.34 19.67 13.56
C ARG A 42 7.31 18.78 12.86
N ARG A 43 6.05 18.78 13.33
CA ARG A 43 4.98 17.94 12.77
C ARG A 43 4.25 18.56 11.58
N GLY A 44 4.79 19.61 10.96
CA GLY A 44 4.15 20.30 9.84
C GLY A 44 3.77 19.37 8.69
N GLY A 45 4.60 18.37 8.37
CA GLY A 45 4.31 17.36 7.35
C GLY A 45 3.11 16.48 7.67
N LEU A 46 2.74 16.33 8.95
CA LEU A 46 1.61 15.49 9.36
C LEU A 46 0.24 16.17 9.24
N SER A 47 0.20 17.44 8.79
CA SER A 47 -1.04 18.20 8.63
C SER A 47 -1.23 18.61 7.17
N PRO A 48 -2.37 18.30 6.52
CA PRO A 48 -2.60 18.69 5.13
C PRO A 48 -2.73 20.21 4.92
N PHE A 49 -2.93 20.96 5.99
CA PHE A 49 -2.95 22.43 5.96
C PHE A 49 -1.56 23.04 6.03
N ARG A 50 -0.59 22.29 6.57
CA ARG A 50 0.79 22.76 6.79
C ARG A 50 1.83 22.00 5.97
N GLY A 51 1.44 20.94 5.30
CA GLY A 51 2.31 20.13 4.46
C GLY A 51 1.81 20.03 3.03
N ARG A 52 2.60 19.34 2.22
CA ARG A 52 2.31 19.00 0.84
C ARG A 52 2.64 17.53 0.60
N ILE A 53 2.00 16.94 -0.40
CA ILE A 53 2.30 15.59 -0.85
C ILE A 53 3.49 15.65 -1.80
N VAL A 54 4.52 14.85 -1.50
CA VAL A 54 5.76 14.77 -2.29
C VAL A 54 5.92 13.44 -3.00
N ALA A 55 5.22 12.39 -2.55
CA ALA A 55 5.07 11.15 -3.30
C ALA A 55 3.73 10.48 -3.01
N ILE A 56 3.21 9.76 -4.00
CA ILE A 56 2.05 8.88 -3.91
C ILE A 56 2.44 7.56 -4.56
N GLY A 57 2.60 6.52 -3.76
CA GLY A 57 2.81 5.17 -4.26
C GLY A 57 1.49 4.50 -4.57
N VAL A 58 1.43 3.70 -5.64
CA VAL A 58 0.25 2.93 -6.03
C VAL A 58 0.67 1.57 -6.56
N ILE A 59 0.09 0.49 -6.05
CA ILE A 59 0.22 -0.86 -6.63
C ILE A 59 -1.17 -1.44 -6.86
N ASN A 60 -1.39 -2.01 -8.04
CA ASN A 60 -2.55 -2.86 -8.25
C ASN A 60 -2.27 -4.27 -7.70
N ALA A 61 -2.95 -4.65 -6.63
CA ALA A 61 -2.77 -5.94 -5.97
C ALA A 61 -3.14 -7.15 -6.84
N ASP A 62 -3.91 -6.93 -7.92
CA ASP A 62 -4.31 -7.99 -8.85
C ASP A 62 -3.20 -8.36 -9.84
N ASP A 63 -2.38 -7.42 -10.31
CA ASP A 63 -1.37 -7.67 -11.36
C ASP A 63 0.06 -7.25 -10.97
N GLY A 64 0.24 -6.66 -9.78
CA GLY A 64 1.54 -6.24 -9.26
C GLY A 64 2.17 -5.06 -9.99
N ARG A 65 1.45 -4.40 -10.92
CA ARG A 65 1.95 -3.17 -11.56
C ARG A 65 1.95 -2.03 -10.56
N GLY A 66 3.12 -1.41 -10.42
CA GLY A 66 3.35 -0.28 -9.53
C GLY A 66 3.52 1.03 -10.29
N ALA A 67 3.06 2.12 -9.69
CA ALA A 67 3.36 3.47 -10.12
C ALA A 67 3.66 4.34 -8.90
N VAL A 68 4.58 5.29 -9.05
CA VAL A 68 4.80 6.36 -8.08
C VAL A 68 4.71 7.70 -8.76
N LEU A 69 3.90 8.56 -8.16
CA LEU A 69 3.76 9.94 -8.58
C LEU A 69 4.51 10.80 -7.56
N TYR A 70 5.46 11.61 -7.98
CA TYR A 70 6.30 12.37 -7.04
C TYR A 70 6.54 13.81 -7.48
N GLU A 71 6.68 14.68 -6.49
CA GLU A 71 6.87 16.10 -6.73
C GLU A 71 8.31 16.38 -7.16
N VAL A 72 8.46 17.17 -8.22
CA VAL A 72 9.69 17.87 -8.55
C VAL A 72 9.37 19.38 -8.63
N PRO A 73 9.85 20.21 -7.69
CA PRO A 73 9.56 21.64 -7.66
C PRO A 73 9.85 22.34 -8.98
N GLY A 74 8.88 23.11 -9.49
CA GLY A 74 8.98 23.84 -10.75
C GLY A 74 8.74 23.00 -12.01
N GLN A 75 8.47 21.70 -11.91
CA GLN A 75 8.20 20.85 -13.07
C GLN A 75 6.74 20.98 -13.53
N GLU A 76 6.48 21.93 -14.43
CA GLU A 76 5.13 22.26 -14.91
C GLU A 76 4.50 21.24 -15.89
N GLN A 77 5.17 20.13 -16.16
CA GLN A 77 4.69 19.05 -17.02
C GLN A 77 4.91 17.69 -16.35
N LEU A 78 4.06 16.71 -16.66
CA LEU A 78 4.29 15.34 -16.23
C LEU A 78 5.44 14.73 -17.03
N VAL A 79 6.40 14.12 -16.34
CA VAL A 79 7.46 13.30 -16.95
C VAL A 79 7.27 11.87 -16.49
N THR A 80 7.21 10.93 -17.43
CA THR A 80 6.97 9.51 -17.14
C THR A 80 8.16 8.67 -17.55
N ARG A 81 8.62 7.80 -16.66
CA ARG A 81 9.68 6.82 -16.88
C ARG A 81 9.20 5.44 -16.45
N LYS A 82 9.47 4.41 -17.26
CA LYS A 82 9.15 3.01 -16.92
C LYS A 82 10.42 2.26 -16.56
N GLU A 83 10.36 1.48 -15.50
CA GLU A 83 11.43 0.60 -15.03
C GLU A 83 10.83 -0.76 -14.63
N GLY A 84 10.91 -1.73 -15.54
CA GLY A 84 10.27 -3.04 -15.34
C GLY A 84 8.76 -2.92 -15.14
N ASN A 85 8.25 -3.40 -14.00
CA ASN A 85 6.83 -3.31 -13.62
C ASN A 85 6.48 -2.01 -12.87
N ARG A 86 7.41 -1.07 -12.74
CA ARG A 86 7.26 0.20 -12.03
C ARG A 86 7.19 1.36 -13.02
N THR A 87 6.31 2.31 -12.75
CA THR A 87 6.22 3.56 -13.52
C THR A 87 6.47 4.76 -12.59
N PHE A 88 7.47 5.56 -12.88
CA PHE A 88 7.81 6.79 -12.17
C PHE A 88 7.20 7.97 -12.93
N ILE A 89 6.45 8.81 -12.23
CA ILE A 89 5.78 9.97 -12.81
C ILE A 89 6.08 11.19 -11.95
N SER A 90 6.87 12.13 -12.46
CA SER A 90 7.15 13.39 -11.76
C SER A 90 6.26 14.53 -12.25
N GLY A 91 6.05 15.52 -11.40
CA GLY A 91 5.38 16.79 -11.74
C GLY A 91 5.28 17.71 -10.52
N THR A 92 4.47 18.77 -10.60
CA THR A 92 4.03 19.51 -9.40
C THR A 92 3.03 18.69 -8.58
N GLU A 93 2.82 19.05 -7.30
CA GLU A 93 1.79 18.43 -6.44
C GLU A 93 0.42 18.36 -7.14
N LYS A 94 0.00 19.44 -7.80
CA LYS A 94 -1.26 19.50 -8.55
C LYS A 94 -1.32 18.45 -9.66
N LEU A 95 -0.26 18.32 -10.46
CA LEU A 95 -0.22 17.38 -11.58
C LEU A 95 -0.24 15.93 -11.09
N ILE A 96 0.53 15.60 -10.05
CA ILE A 96 0.53 14.25 -9.49
C ILE A 96 -0.81 13.89 -8.84
N LEU A 97 -1.51 14.85 -8.21
CA LEU A 97 -2.86 14.64 -7.69
C LEU A 97 -3.87 14.39 -8.81
N GLN A 98 -3.83 15.17 -9.90
CA GLN A 98 -4.68 14.94 -11.07
C GLN A 98 -4.46 13.54 -11.66
N GLN A 99 -3.20 13.14 -11.81
CA GLN A 99 -2.85 11.82 -12.32
C GLN A 99 -3.28 10.71 -11.36
N PHE A 100 -3.11 10.88 -10.05
CA PHE A 100 -3.60 9.92 -9.03
C PHE A 100 -5.11 9.68 -9.15
N TRP A 101 -5.90 10.75 -9.24
CA TRP A 101 -7.34 10.63 -9.43
C TRP A 101 -7.72 10.00 -10.78
N SER A 102 -6.84 9.99 -11.79
CA SER A 102 -7.06 9.25 -13.03
C SER A 102 -7.03 7.73 -12.84
N TYR A 103 -6.34 7.24 -11.80
CA TYR A 103 -6.18 5.81 -11.53
C TYR A 103 -7.37 5.16 -10.85
N MET A 104 -8.26 5.93 -10.23
CA MET A 104 -9.33 5.38 -9.40
C MET A 104 -10.73 5.71 -9.92
N ASN A 105 -11.57 4.68 -9.93
CA ASN A 105 -13.02 4.77 -10.06
C ASN A 105 -13.69 4.68 -8.68
N ARG A 106 -14.98 4.99 -8.63
CA ARG A 106 -15.78 4.95 -7.38
C ARG A 106 -15.80 3.56 -6.73
N GLU A 107 -15.89 2.52 -7.54
CA GLU A 107 -16.02 1.13 -7.08
C GLU A 107 -14.67 0.44 -6.81
N ASP A 108 -13.53 1.04 -7.19
CA ASP A 108 -12.22 0.42 -6.96
C ASP A 108 -11.96 0.26 -5.44
N ARG A 109 -11.15 -0.71 -5.02
CA ARG A 109 -10.76 -0.80 -3.60
C ARG A 109 -9.53 0.06 -3.36
N PHE A 110 -9.66 1.04 -2.47
CA PHE A 110 -8.56 1.80 -1.89
C PHE A 110 -8.03 1.05 -0.67
N ILE A 111 -6.77 0.64 -0.69
CA ILE A 111 -6.13 -0.16 0.35
C ILE A 111 -4.96 0.65 0.92
N SER A 112 -4.90 0.81 2.24
CA SER A 112 -3.86 1.61 2.90
C SER A 112 -3.51 1.04 4.27
N PHE A 113 -2.42 1.49 4.87
CA PHE A 113 -2.12 1.24 6.29
C PHE A 113 -2.23 2.54 7.08
N ASN A 114 -3.25 2.69 7.94
CA ASN A 114 -3.56 3.94 8.66
C ASN A 114 -4.03 5.11 7.77
N GLY A 115 -4.34 4.87 6.50
CA GLY A 115 -4.80 5.89 5.56
C GLY A 115 -6.14 6.54 5.87
N ARG A 116 -7.03 5.92 6.67
CA ARG A 116 -8.24 6.61 7.15
C ARG A 116 -7.93 7.77 8.10
N GLN A 117 -6.80 7.70 8.80
CA GLN A 117 -6.35 8.73 9.73
C GLN A 117 -5.28 9.64 9.13
N PHE A 118 -4.78 9.33 7.94
CA PHE A 118 -3.69 10.05 7.30
C PHE A 118 -3.90 10.23 5.80
N ASP A 119 -3.52 9.25 4.98
CA ASP A 119 -3.46 9.31 3.52
C ASP A 119 -4.73 9.85 2.85
N GLY A 120 -5.88 9.26 3.17
CA GLY A 120 -7.16 9.61 2.57
C GLY A 120 -7.54 11.07 2.80
N PRO A 121 -7.68 11.51 4.07
CA PRO A 121 -7.92 12.93 4.39
C PRO A 121 -6.87 13.86 3.80
N PHE A 122 -5.59 13.47 3.82
CA PHE A 122 -4.51 14.31 3.33
C PHE A 122 -4.62 14.53 1.82
N ILE A 123 -4.77 13.46 1.03
CA ILE A 123 -4.97 13.52 -0.42
C ILE A 123 -6.21 14.36 -0.74
N MET A 124 -7.33 14.15 -0.05
CA MET A 124 -8.59 14.87 -0.33
C MET A 124 -8.46 16.37 -0.04
N ILE A 125 -7.87 16.75 1.09
CA ILE A 125 -7.68 18.17 1.46
C ILE A 125 -6.66 18.83 0.54
N ARG A 126 -5.52 18.19 0.26
CA ARG A 126 -4.50 18.73 -0.67
C ARG A 126 -5.02 18.84 -2.10
N SER A 127 -5.88 17.93 -2.53
CA SER A 127 -6.60 18.04 -3.81
C SER A 127 -7.46 19.29 -3.84
N ALA A 128 -8.28 19.51 -2.81
CA ALA A 128 -9.11 20.70 -2.70
C ALA A 128 -8.27 22.00 -2.71
N ILE A 129 -7.16 22.04 -1.95
CA ILE A 129 -6.23 23.19 -1.92
C ILE A 129 -5.63 23.46 -3.31
N ASN A 130 -5.31 22.42 -4.07
CA ASN A 130 -4.74 22.55 -5.42
C ASN A 130 -5.79 22.74 -6.54
N GLY A 131 -7.08 22.84 -6.19
CA GLY A 131 -8.18 22.96 -7.16
C GLY A 131 -8.36 21.69 -8.01
N VAL A 132 -8.02 20.53 -7.46
CA VAL A 132 -8.21 19.20 -8.08
C VAL A 132 -9.41 18.53 -7.41
N GLU A 133 -10.40 18.11 -8.19
CA GLU A 133 -11.62 17.49 -7.67
C GLU A 133 -11.37 16.04 -7.20
N PRO A 134 -11.60 15.72 -5.90
CA PRO A 134 -11.62 14.33 -5.44
C PRO A 134 -12.75 13.54 -6.12
N LYS A 135 -12.43 12.42 -6.78
CA LYS A 135 -13.43 11.62 -7.52
C LYS A 135 -14.29 10.70 -6.64
N ARG A 136 -13.87 10.48 -5.40
CA ARG A 136 -14.51 9.63 -4.40
C ARG A 136 -14.02 9.97 -3.00
N ASP A 137 -14.74 9.48 -2.00
CA ASP A 137 -14.30 9.47 -0.61
C ASP A 137 -13.19 8.42 -0.40
N LEU A 138 -12.06 8.86 0.18
CA LEU A 138 -10.93 7.99 0.55
C LEU A 138 -10.98 7.55 2.02
N VAL A 139 -11.84 8.16 2.84
CA VAL A 139 -12.07 7.75 4.22
C VAL A 139 -13.11 6.65 4.24
N GLY A 140 -14.34 6.91 3.78
CA GLY A 140 -15.43 5.93 3.76
C GLY A 140 -15.92 5.51 5.16
N PRO A 141 -16.89 4.59 5.25
CA PRO A 141 -17.46 4.15 6.52
C PRO A 141 -16.48 3.26 7.31
N ARG A 142 -16.23 3.60 8.59
CA ARG A 142 -15.19 2.97 9.45
C ARG A 142 -15.19 1.44 9.47
N TYR A 143 -16.37 0.83 9.52
CA TYR A 143 -16.51 -0.63 9.71
C TYR A 143 -16.59 -1.43 8.41
N ALA A 144 -16.53 -0.79 7.24
CA ALA A 144 -16.51 -1.48 5.95
C ALA A 144 -15.11 -1.46 5.37
N PHE A 145 -14.65 -2.62 4.88
CA PHE A 145 -13.37 -2.73 4.16
C PHE A 145 -13.55 -2.70 2.62
N HIS A 146 -14.66 -2.17 2.15
CA HIS A 146 -14.88 -1.82 0.74
C HIS A 146 -15.88 -0.65 0.66
N PRO A 147 -15.61 0.38 -0.17
CA PRO A 147 -14.49 0.49 -1.10
C PRO A 147 -13.17 0.97 -0.46
N ASN A 148 -13.12 1.24 0.85
CA ASN A 148 -11.93 1.70 1.57
C ASN A 148 -11.49 0.65 2.61
N CYS A 149 -10.30 0.10 2.47
CA CYS A 149 -9.75 -0.99 3.27
C CYS A 149 -8.48 -0.52 4.00
N ASP A 150 -8.62 -0.11 5.25
CA ASP A 150 -7.48 0.24 6.09
C ASP A 150 -7.01 -0.98 6.88
N LEU A 151 -5.77 -1.42 6.64
CA LEU A 151 -5.20 -2.61 7.26
C LEU A 151 -4.94 -2.42 8.76
N ARG A 152 -4.69 -1.19 9.21
CA ARG A 152 -4.49 -0.91 10.63
C ARG A 152 -5.82 -0.99 11.38
N ASP A 153 -6.90 -0.52 10.77
CA ASP A 153 -8.25 -0.73 11.32
C ASP A 153 -8.60 -2.22 11.35
N ALA A 154 -8.28 -2.99 10.31
CA ALA A 154 -8.49 -4.44 10.31
C ALA A 154 -7.73 -5.15 11.45
N LEU A 155 -6.45 -4.83 11.64
CA LEU A 155 -5.59 -5.43 12.68
C LEU A 155 -5.93 -4.97 14.10
N THR A 156 -6.55 -3.80 14.25
CA THR A 156 -7.04 -3.30 15.54
C THR A 156 -8.51 -3.62 15.80
N PHE A 157 -9.14 -4.40 14.90
CA PHE A 157 -10.57 -4.73 14.95
C PHE A 157 -11.42 -3.46 15.09
N ASN A 158 -11.17 -2.48 14.20
CA ASN A 158 -11.79 -1.17 14.16
C ASN A 158 -11.59 -0.34 15.45
N GLY A 159 -10.47 -0.56 16.15
CA GLY A 159 -10.14 0.09 17.42
C GLY A 159 -10.74 -0.58 18.66
N THR A 160 -11.21 -1.83 18.55
CA THR A 160 -11.68 -2.62 19.70
C THR A 160 -10.54 -2.95 20.66
N VAL A 161 -9.33 -3.17 20.12
CA VAL A 161 -8.17 -3.50 20.94
C VAL A 161 -7.63 -2.27 21.68
N ASN A 162 -7.04 -2.50 22.85
CA ASN A 162 -6.38 -1.43 23.58
C ASN A 162 -5.10 -1.00 22.85
N THR A 163 -5.13 0.20 22.26
CA THR A 163 -4.01 0.76 21.48
C THR A 163 -2.76 1.06 22.31
N ARG A 164 -2.88 1.17 23.64
CA ARG A 164 -1.71 1.28 24.54
C ARG A 164 -0.98 -0.05 24.68
N GLN A 165 -1.71 -1.16 24.60
CA GLN A 165 -1.15 -2.52 24.67
C GLN A 165 -0.69 -3.00 23.29
N ILE A 166 -1.48 -2.73 22.25
CA ILE A 166 -1.20 -3.15 20.87
C ILE A 166 -0.68 -1.95 20.07
N ARG A 167 0.59 -1.58 20.33
CA ARG A 167 1.29 -0.52 19.60
C ARG A 167 2.14 -1.12 18.49
N PHE A 168 1.84 -0.77 17.24
CA PHE A 168 2.61 -1.18 16.07
C PHE A 168 2.48 -0.14 14.95
N ASN A 169 3.47 -0.16 14.05
CA ASN A 169 3.47 0.53 12.76
C ASN A 169 3.55 -0.51 11.63
N LEU A 170 3.60 -0.06 10.37
CA LEU A 170 3.70 -0.94 9.21
C LEU A 170 4.91 -1.88 9.32
N ASP A 171 6.09 -1.34 9.63
CA ASP A 171 7.33 -2.12 9.75
C ASP A 171 7.22 -3.25 10.78
N PHE A 172 6.66 -2.97 11.97
CA PHE A 172 6.43 -4.02 12.98
C PHE A 172 5.41 -5.05 12.48
N ALA A 173 4.29 -4.63 11.89
CA ALA A 173 3.33 -5.57 11.31
C ALA A 173 4.00 -6.45 10.24
N CYS A 174 4.71 -5.88 9.27
CA CYS A 174 5.42 -6.63 8.24
C CYS A 174 6.38 -7.67 8.82
N LYS A 175 7.22 -7.29 9.81
CA LYS A 175 8.12 -8.22 10.50
C LYS A 175 7.37 -9.36 11.19
N ALA A 176 6.28 -9.06 11.89
CA ALA A 176 5.46 -10.07 12.57
C ALA A 176 4.81 -11.06 11.58
N PHE A 177 4.48 -10.61 10.37
CA PHE A 177 3.91 -11.44 9.29
C PHE A 177 4.96 -12.09 8.38
N GLY A 178 6.26 -11.92 8.68
CA GLY A 178 7.37 -12.46 7.88
C GLY A 178 7.51 -11.83 6.50
N ILE A 179 7.12 -10.55 6.36
CA ILE A 179 7.27 -9.74 5.15
C ILE A 179 8.59 -8.99 5.25
N SER A 180 9.43 -9.09 4.22
CA SER A 180 10.62 -8.25 4.12
C SER A 180 10.18 -6.80 3.90
N SER A 181 10.47 -5.90 4.84
CA SER A 181 10.42 -4.45 4.59
C SER A 181 11.81 -3.99 4.16
N SER A 182 11.88 -3.15 3.13
CA SER A 182 13.14 -2.66 2.56
C SER A 182 13.63 -1.43 3.30
N LYS A 183 13.67 -1.48 4.64
CA LYS A 183 14.60 -0.60 5.35
C LYS A 183 16.01 -0.99 4.95
N THR A 184 16.48 -0.49 3.82
CA THR A 184 17.87 -0.07 3.70
C THR A 184 18.10 0.90 4.86
N ASP A 185 19.26 0.84 5.48
CA ASP A 185 19.58 1.67 6.66
C ASP A 185 19.53 3.21 6.41
N SER A 186 19.04 3.67 5.24
CA SER A 186 19.17 5.03 4.72
C SER A 186 17.91 5.93 4.78
N MET A 187 16.68 5.40 4.84
CA MET A 187 15.47 6.23 4.89
C MET A 187 14.43 5.74 5.91
N ASP A 188 14.02 6.65 6.80
CA ASP A 188 12.80 6.56 7.60
C ASP A 188 11.92 7.80 7.33
N GLY A 189 10.68 7.81 7.81
CA GLY A 189 9.77 8.95 7.61
C GLY A 189 10.28 10.30 8.16
N ARG A 190 11.33 10.33 8.98
CA ARG A 190 11.98 11.58 9.43
C ARG A 190 13.04 12.05 8.44
N ALA A 191 13.61 11.13 7.66
CA ALA A 191 14.58 11.43 6.61
C ALA A 191 13.94 12.02 5.35
N VAL A 192 12.63 11.84 5.14
CA VAL A 192 11.90 12.34 3.94
C VAL A 192 12.05 13.86 3.79
N GLU A 193 11.90 14.62 4.88
CA GLU A 193 12.02 16.08 4.83
C GLU A 193 13.45 16.55 4.47
N ALA A 194 14.47 15.86 5.00
CA ALA A 194 15.86 16.14 4.67
C ALA A 194 16.18 15.77 3.21
N ALA A 195 15.79 14.57 2.77
CA ALA A 195 15.97 14.11 1.40
C ALA A 195 15.30 15.05 0.39
N TYR A 196 14.11 15.55 0.71
CA TYR A 196 13.39 16.49 -0.15
C TYR A 196 14.13 17.82 -0.28
N ARG A 197 14.63 18.38 0.83
CA ARG A 197 15.45 19.61 0.81
C ARG A 197 16.75 19.46 0.01
N GLU A 198 17.30 18.26 0.00
CA GLU A 198 18.51 17.91 -0.76
C GLU A 198 18.23 17.58 -2.23
N GLY A 199 16.97 17.62 -2.68
CA GLY A 199 16.59 17.32 -4.06
C GLY A 199 16.57 15.82 -4.41
N ARG A 200 16.59 14.94 -3.40
CA ARG A 200 16.59 13.47 -3.55
C ARG A 200 15.17 12.92 -3.75
N TYR A 201 14.41 13.49 -4.70
CA TYR A 201 12.98 13.19 -4.89
C TYR A 201 12.71 11.74 -5.33
N GLU A 202 13.57 11.17 -6.19
CA GLU A 202 13.42 9.79 -6.65
C GLU A 202 13.68 8.76 -5.54
N GLU A 203 14.51 9.11 -4.56
CA GLU A 203 14.76 8.26 -3.39
C GLU A 203 13.50 8.16 -2.51
N ILE A 204 12.83 9.30 -2.28
CA ILE A 204 11.52 9.35 -1.61
C ILE A 204 10.48 8.56 -2.39
N ALA A 205 10.45 8.70 -3.72
CA ALA A 205 9.53 7.96 -4.58
C ALA A 205 9.74 6.43 -4.48
N THR A 206 11.00 6.00 -4.44
CA THR A 206 11.37 4.58 -4.27
C THR A 206 10.98 4.06 -2.89
N TYR A 207 11.25 4.84 -1.84
CA TYR A 207 10.85 4.53 -0.47
C TYR A 207 9.32 4.34 -0.36
N CYS A 208 8.55 5.26 -0.94
CA CYS A 208 7.08 5.18 -0.94
C CYS A 208 6.58 3.91 -1.66
N LEU A 209 7.14 3.56 -2.84
CA LEU A 209 6.76 2.31 -3.53
C LEU A 209 7.02 1.05 -2.69
N ASP A 210 8.10 1.08 -1.93
CA ASP A 210 8.52 -0.03 -1.10
C ASP A 210 7.59 -0.25 0.10
N ASP A 211 7.11 0.83 0.73
CA ASP A 211 6.06 0.79 1.76
C ASP A 211 4.71 0.34 1.17
N VAL A 212 4.36 0.75 -0.06
CA VAL A 212 3.18 0.25 -0.77
C VAL A 212 3.29 -1.23 -1.09
N ARG A 213 4.46 -1.73 -1.51
CA ARG A 213 4.71 -3.17 -1.73
C ARG A 213 4.52 -3.94 -0.42
N ALA A 214 5.13 -3.49 0.67
CA ALA A 214 5.01 -4.13 1.97
C ALA A 214 3.55 -4.16 2.46
N THR A 215 2.80 -3.06 2.24
CA THR A 215 1.37 -2.97 2.51
C THR A 215 0.56 -3.93 1.64
N CYS A 216 0.93 -4.11 0.36
CA CYS A 216 0.28 -5.04 -0.56
C CYS A 216 0.48 -6.50 -0.11
N GLU A 217 1.69 -6.88 0.28
CA GLU A 217 1.97 -8.22 0.81
C GLU A 217 1.21 -8.49 2.12
N LEU A 218 1.11 -7.47 2.99
CA LEU A 218 0.31 -7.57 4.21
C LEU A 218 -1.17 -7.74 3.89
N TYR A 219 -1.71 -6.94 2.97
CA TYR A 219 -3.08 -7.06 2.48
C TYR A 219 -3.36 -8.48 1.97
N GLN A 220 -2.49 -9.05 1.14
CA GLN A 220 -2.64 -10.41 0.60
C GLN A 220 -2.71 -11.48 1.70
N LYS A 221 -1.95 -11.35 2.79
CA LYS A 221 -2.03 -12.25 3.95
C LYS A 221 -3.33 -12.07 4.75
N LEU A 222 -3.85 -10.84 4.82
CA LEU A 222 -5.05 -10.51 5.57
C LEU A 222 -6.35 -10.85 4.83
N VAL A 223 -6.33 -10.88 3.49
CA VAL A 223 -7.49 -11.23 2.64
C VAL A 223 -8.16 -12.53 3.08
N PRO A 224 -7.48 -13.70 3.13
CA PRO A 224 -8.14 -14.97 3.47
C PRO A 224 -8.32 -15.20 4.97
N THR A 225 -7.75 -14.36 5.84
CA THR A 225 -7.69 -14.62 7.29
C THR A 225 -8.59 -13.68 8.09
N ILE A 226 -8.41 -12.36 7.96
CA ILE A 226 -9.12 -11.34 8.73
C ILE A 226 -10.21 -10.67 7.90
N LEU A 227 -9.89 -10.26 6.67
CA LEU A 227 -10.78 -9.41 5.86
C LEU A 227 -12.00 -10.17 5.33
N ILE A 228 -11.88 -11.49 5.10
CA ILE A 228 -12.99 -12.34 4.61
C ILE A 228 -14.22 -12.35 5.54
N TRP A 229 -14.03 -12.03 6.81
CA TRP A 229 -15.11 -11.95 7.80
C TRP A 229 -15.93 -10.66 7.71
N ASN A 230 -15.44 -9.64 6.99
CA ASN A 230 -16.19 -8.41 6.77
C ASN A 230 -17.19 -8.56 5.61
N ASP A 231 -18.46 -8.31 5.87
CA ASP A 231 -19.54 -8.53 4.88
C ASP A 231 -19.42 -7.65 3.63
N ALA A 232 -19.00 -6.39 3.76
CA ALA A 232 -18.81 -5.51 2.61
C ALA A 232 -17.64 -5.99 1.74
N PHE A 233 -16.53 -6.39 2.37
CA PHE A 233 -15.38 -6.96 1.70
C PHE A 233 -15.74 -8.24 0.94
N ARG A 234 -16.34 -9.22 1.64
CA ARG A 234 -16.69 -10.52 1.06
C ARG A 234 -17.65 -10.39 -0.12
N ARG A 235 -18.66 -9.53 -0.02
CA ARG A 235 -19.60 -9.29 -1.13
C ARG A 235 -18.89 -8.70 -2.35
N ALA A 236 -17.96 -7.77 -2.15
CA ALA A 236 -17.18 -7.20 -3.24
C ALA A 236 -16.25 -8.24 -3.90
N GLU A 237 -15.63 -9.13 -3.11
CA GLU A 237 -14.83 -10.24 -3.65
C GLU A 237 -15.65 -11.21 -4.50
N VAL A 238 -16.89 -11.52 -4.09
CA VAL A 238 -17.80 -12.37 -4.86
C VAL A 238 -18.26 -11.68 -6.15
N ALA A 239 -18.57 -10.39 -6.08
CA ALA A 239 -19.05 -9.62 -7.23
C ALA A 239 -17.95 -9.36 -8.28
N SER A 240 -16.70 -9.24 -7.86
CA SER A 240 -15.55 -9.00 -8.74
C SER A 240 -14.34 -9.81 -8.27
N PRO A 241 -14.32 -11.14 -8.50
CA PRO A 241 -13.24 -12.00 -8.03
C PRO A 241 -11.87 -11.57 -8.59
N PRO A 242 -10.76 -11.86 -7.88
CA PRO A 242 -9.42 -11.67 -8.42
C PRO A 242 -9.26 -12.48 -9.70
N LYS A 243 -8.51 -11.95 -10.67
CA LYS A 243 -8.17 -12.71 -11.88
C LYS A 243 -7.37 -13.95 -11.49
N THR A 244 -7.66 -15.07 -12.14
CA THR A 244 -6.84 -16.27 -11.99
C THR A 244 -5.50 -16.09 -12.71
N LYS A 245 -4.44 -16.81 -12.29
CA LYS A 245 -3.14 -16.81 -13.00
C LYS A 245 -3.26 -17.05 -14.51
N ARG A 246 -4.27 -17.84 -14.92
CA ARG A 246 -4.55 -18.12 -16.34
C ARG A 246 -5.10 -16.89 -17.06
N GLU A 247 -6.00 -16.15 -16.43
CA GLU A 247 -6.55 -14.90 -16.95
C GLU A 247 -5.53 -13.76 -16.92
N GLU A 248 -4.64 -13.72 -15.93
CA GLU A 248 -3.48 -12.81 -15.89
C GLU A 248 -2.53 -13.07 -17.05
N THR A 249 -2.18 -14.34 -17.29
CA THR A 249 -1.29 -14.74 -18.40
C THR A 249 -1.92 -14.40 -19.74
N GLN A 250 -3.22 -14.67 -19.90
CA GLN A 250 -3.96 -14.33 -21.12
C GLN A 250 -4.03 -12.82 -21.32
N SER A 251 -4.34 -12.03 -20.28
CA SER A 251 -4.39 -10.57 -20.35
C SER A 251 -3.02 -9.94 -20.64
N LEU A 252 -1.93 -10.53 -20.14
CA LEU A 252 -0.57 -10.14 -20.50
C LEU A 252 -0.30 -10.43 -21.98
N MET A 253 -0.66 -11.63 -22.45
CA MET A 253 -0.51 -12.02 -23.86
C MET A 253 -1.34 -11.13 -24.78
N ASP A 254 -2.55 -10.75 -24.38
CA ASP A 254 -3.44 -9.86 -25.14
C ASP A 254 -2.87 -8.42 -25.17
N SER A 255 -2.32 -7.92 -24.05
CA SER A 255 -1.66 -6.60 -24.01
C SER A 255 -0.36 -6.57 -24.84
N VAL A 256 0.39 -7.67 -24.85
CA VAL A 256 1.57 -7.84 -25.71
C VAL A 256 1.14 -7.94 -27.16
N ARG A 257 0.03 -8.62 -27.46
CA ARG A 257 -0.57 -8.70 -28.79
C ARG A 257 -0.99 -7.34 -29.31
N GLU A 258 -1.78 -6.58 -28.55
CA GLU A 258 -2.17 -5.20 -28.89
C GLU A 258 -0.96 -4.27 -29.06
N GLY A 259 0.09 -4.45 -28.25
CA GLY A 259 1.36 -3.75 -28.41
C GLY A 259 2.19 -4.22 -29.63
N SER A 260 2.02 -5.47 -30.05
CA SER A 260 2.67 -6.08 -31.21
C SER A 260 1.86 -5.97 -32.49
N GLU A 261 0.57 -5.62 -32.45
CA GLU A 261 -0.24 -5.29 -33.62
C GLU A 261 0.22 -3.96 -34.23
N GLY A 262 0.94 -3.12 -33.47
CA GLY A 262 1.75 -2.02 -34.01
C GLY A 262 3.10 -2.45 -34.63
N LEU A 263 3.47 -3.73 -34.52
CA LEU A 263 4.68 -4.34 -35.08
C LEU A 263 4.37 -5.41 -36.15
N ALA A 264 3.11 -5.84 -36.27
CA ALA A 264 2.66 -6.81 -37.26
C ALA A 264 2.72 -6.28 -38.71
N ASP A 265 2.75 -4.95 -38.88
CA ASP A 265 3.06 -4.30 -40.16
C ASP A 265 4.59 -4.23 -40.45
N ALA A 266 5.46 -4.72 -39.56
CA ALA A 266 6.92 -4.59 -39.67
C ALA A 266 7.69 -5.92 -39.76
N ILE A 267 7.03 -7.09 -39.72
CA ILE A 267 7.71 -8.38 -39.90
C ILE A 267 6.89 -9.27 -40.83
N GLU A 268 6.90 -8.90 -42.11
CA GLU A 268 6.66 -9.84 -43.19
C GLU A 268 7.99 -10.55 -43.49
N GLY A 269 8.04 -11.85 -43.26
CA GLY A 269 9.16 -12.71 -43.69
C GLY A 269 10.00 -13.26 -42.55
N MET A 270 9.58 -14.40 -41.99
CA MET A 270 10.46 -15.55 -41.74
C MET A 270 9.63 -16.79 -41.38
N GLN A 271 10.09 -17.91 -41.90
CA GLN A 271 9.35 -19.12 -42.24
C GLN A 271 8.88 -19.98 -41.07
N GLU A 272 7.86 -20.79 -41.37
CA GLU A 272 7.38 -21.96 -40.64
C GLU A 272 8.51 -22.88 -40.16
N SER A 273 8.38 -23.39 -38.92
CA SER A 273 8.72 -24.79 -38.62
C SER A 273 8.01 -25.26 -37.36
N ASP A 274 7.00 -26.09 -37.62
CA ASP A 274 6.56 -27.29 -36.88
C ASP A 274 6.45 -27.28 -35.36
N ALA A 275 5.19 -27.54 -34.96
CA ALA A 275 4.78 -28.04 -33.67
C ALA A 275 5.45 -29.39 -33.35
N ASP A 276 5.81 -29.57 -32.08
CA ASP A 276 5.88 -30.89 -31.50
C ASP A 276 5.33 -30.87 -30.07
N ASP A 277 4.41 -31.79 -29.83
CA ASP A 277 3.53 -31.90 -28.68
C ASP A 277 3.93 -33.16 -27.91
N ALA A 278 4.64 -33.01 -26.77
CA ALA A 278 4.81 -34.10 -25.80
C ALA A 278 5.16 -33.58 -24.39
N PRO A 279 4.60 -34.18 -23.32
CA PRO A 279 4.73 -33.69 -21.95
C PRO A 279 6.02 -34.19 -21.29
N VAL A 280 6.78 -33.30 -20.68
CA VAL A 280 7.78 -33.70 -19.67
C VAL A 280 7.15 -33.61 -18.29
N ILE A 281 6.60 -34.74 -17.83
CA ILE A 281 6.39 -35.00 -16.42
C ILE A 281 7.78 -35.20 -15.79
N SER A 282 8.28 -34.20 -15.08
CA SER A 282 9.23 -34.40 -13.99
C SER A 282 8.51 -34.08 -12.68
N SER A 283 8.12 -35.15 -12.01
CA SER A 283 7.57 -35.20 -10.68
C SER A 283 8.38 -34.40 -9.65
N ARG A 284 7.64 -33.62 -8.86
CA ARG A 284 7.91 -33.03 -7.53
C ARG A 284 8.96 -33.77 -6.66
N PRO A 285 9.54 -33.09 -5.66
CA PRO A 285 8.89 -33.19 -4.35
C PRO A 285 8.79 -31.88 -3.56
N SER A 286 7.61 -31.73 -2.99
CA SER A 286 7.29 -30.93 -1.81
C SER A 286 8.28 -31.13 -0.65
N MET A 287 8.33 -30.14 0.25
CA MET A 287 8.45 -30.39 1.71
C MET A 287 9.66 -31.21 2.18
N LYS A 288 10.87 -30.66 2.04
CA LYS A 288 12.04 -31.06 2.85
C LYS A 288 12.92 -29.85 3.21
N VAL A 289 12.47 -28.96 4.10
CA VAL A 289 13.40 -28.15 4.95
C VAL A 289 12.88 -27.93 6.38
N LEU A 290 11.59 -28.08 6.71
CA LEU A 290 11.11 -27.82 8.09
C LEU A 290 10.38 -28.99 8.76
N LYS A 291 10.88 -30.21 8.57
CA LYS A 291 10.63 -31.37 9.45
C LYS A 291 11.84 -32.29 9.49
N LYS A 292 12.95 -31.80 10.05
CA LYS A 292 14.02 -32.68 10.56
C LYS A 292 14.88 -31.97 11.61
N LEU A 293 14.25 -31.51 12.68
CA LEU A 293 14.84 -31.50 14.01
C LEU A 293 13.70 -31.87 14.97
N ILE A 294 13.96 -32.87 15.79
CA ILE A 294 13.09 -33.47 16.81
C ILE A 294 12.08 -34.49 16.28
N ARG A 295 12.53 -35.75 16.20
CA ARG A 295 11.85 -36.88 16.84
C ARG A 295 12.90 -37.95 17.17
N ASP A 296 13.19 -38.06 18.46
CA ASP A 296 13.34 -39.31 19.22
C ASP A 296 12.51 -39.05 20.49
N GLU A 297 11.36 -39.71 20.59
CA GLU A 297 11.12 -40.87 21.47
C GLU A 297 10.75 -40.43 22.90
N GLY A 298 9.66 -40.98 23.40
CA GLY A 298 9.14 -40.71 24.75
C GLY A 298 7.62 -40.65 24.75
N GLU A 299 7.01 -41.76 25.12
CA GLU A 299 5.63 -41.87 25.59
C GLU A 299 5.37 -40.85 26.70
N ASP A 300 4.19 -40.21 26.68
CA ASP A 300 3.46 -39.81 27.88
C ASP A 300 2.03 -39.45 27.47
N GLU A 301 1.08 -40.28 27.89
CA GLU A 301 -0.35 -40.02 27.83
C GLU A 301 -0.67 -38.74 28.63
N LEU A 302 -1.46 -37.83 28.05
CA LEU A 302 -2.10 -36.77 28.81
C LEU A 302 -3.51 -37.22 29.22
N PRO A 303 -3.84 -37.19 30.53
CA PRO A 303 -5.13 -37.67 31.03
C PRO A 303 -6.26 -36.69 30.67
N PRO A 304 -7.52 -37.17 30.58
CA PRO A 304 -8.66 -36.29 30.38
C PRO A 304 -8.95 -35.53 31.67
N THR A 305 -8.90 -34.20 31.63
CA THR A 305 -9.42 -33.34 32.70
C THR A 305 -10.89 -33.04 32.42
N ASP A 306 -11.78 -33.72 33.13
CA ASP A 306 -13.20 -33.40 33.24
C ASP A 306 -13.38 -32.20 34.20
N PRO A 307 -14.04 -31.10 33.80
CA PRO A 307 -14.21 -29.92 34.65
C PRO A 307 -15.40 -30.01 35.63
N PHE A 308 -16.01 -31.19 35.86
CA PHE A 308 -17.07 -31.35 36.87
C PHE A 308 -16.92 -32.66 37.69
N ALA A 309 -16.13 -32.63 38.75
CA ALA A 309 -16.25 -33.58 39.86
C ALA A 309 -16.19 -32.81 41.19
N SER A 310 -17.39 -32.53 41.71
CA SER A 310 -17.68 -32.09 43.07
C SER A 310 -17.70 -33.29 44.03
N ASP A 311 -17.21 -33.05 45.24
CA ASP A 311 -17.61 -33.61 46.54
C ASP A 311 -17.53 -35.13 46.79
N GLY A 312 -16.87 -35.49 47.91
CA GLY A 312 -17.14 -36.74 48.62
C GLY A 312 -15.99 -37.26 49.50
N GLU A 313 -16.02 -36.85 50.78
CA GLU A 313 -15.46 -37.48 52.00
C GLU A 313 -13.97 -37.83 52.11
#